data_AF-A0A7D9I500-F1
#
_entry.id   AF-A0A7D9I500-F1
#
_cell.length_a   1.000
_cell.length_b   1.000
_cell.length_c   1.000
_cell.angle_alpha   90.00
_cell.angle_beta   90.00
_cell.angle_gamma   90.00
#
_symmetry.space_group_name_H-M   'P 1'
#
loop_
_entity.id
_entity.type
_entity.pdbx_description
1 polymer ?
#
loop_
_entity_poly.entity_id
_entity_poly.type
_entity_poly.pdbx_seq_one_letter_code
_entity_poly.pdbx_strand_id
1 'polypeptide(L)'
;MSDSLSWQERLKANYKIHLQGETSCLRYVNDQRSGHCVVLKISRKVLLKWRDLKLTMSGISYEHLLALSAFDLPICIKQGNERIEEALRTMASETFQQSRGIRGNKRMKFLQNTKSFYVFTSELLNPSSLKYLLEKSEKEKNNLKMMADKSSGNYGCIRKPLLNIPIANVRIDKLHLLLRITDVLERNVINYAIGKDLQENLNRAPSSRKNEHLQNVIDAVNNCGVSFSVWQKKDKNGGNSGVYDRTSMVGNEKKTALHKLLSQFPQIIGAPHCETFIKIWKAKNWLKLFLSLGGHVMGFEKARVTPYMHILLYHVPMFLKQDKSIKIFTGQGIEKINDVVRSVYHIKSNRHDACKEAVQALKRIDNLQDFERKPCAYNKKDDYWSNEEGKEGKGRAYVLTQGKTRFN
;
A
#
# COMPACT_ATOMS: atom_id res chain seq x y z
N MET A 1 37.55 -13.80 16.62
CA MET A 1 37.37 -15.00 17.45
C MET A 1 36.10 -15.69 17.02
N SER A 2 36.28 -16.88 16.46
CA SER A 2 35.23 -17.79 16.01
C SER A 2 34.46 -18.33 17.21
N ASP A 3 33.15 -18.51 17.00
CA ASP A 3 32.28 -19.59 17.50
C ASP A 3 30.96 -19.00 18.02
N SER A 4 29.78 -19.45 17.61
CA SER A 4 29.42 -20.49 16.67
C SER A 4 27.98 -20.18 16.25
N LEU A 5 27.77 -19.74 15.01
CA LEU A 5 26.44 -19.96 14.43
C LEU A 5 26.27 -21.47 14.44
N SER A 6 25.25 -21.96 15.16
CA SER A 6 24.92 -23.38 15.17
C SER A 6 24.86 -23.87 13.72
N TRP A 7 25.19 -25.13 13.47
CA TRP A 7 25.12 -25.70 12.12
C TRP A 7 23.73 -25.46 11.47
N GLN A 8 22.69 -25.35 12.30
CA GLN A 8 21.32 -24.97 11.94
C GLN A 8 21.21 -23.53 11.42
N GLU A 9 21.84 -22.56 12.08
CA GLU A 9 21.85 -21.16 11.65
C GLU A 9 22.70 -20.94 10.39
N ARG A 10 23.79 -21.70 10.23
CA ARG A 10 24.58 -21.74 8.97
C ARG A 10 23.74 -22.27 7.80
N LEU A 11 22.92 -23.31 8.03
CA LEU A 11 21.99 -23.84 7.02
C LEU A 11 20.88 -22.84 6.66
N LYS A 12 20.31 -22.15 7.65
CA LYS A 12 19.28 -21.11 7.45
C LYS A 12 19.80 -19.96 6.57
N ALA A 13 21.00 -19.45 6.88
CA ALA A 13 21.62 -18.33 6.16
C ALA A 13 22.05 -18.70 4.72
N ASN A 14 22.66 -19.87 4.54
CA ASN A 14 23.27 -20.24 3.26
C ASN A 14 22.26 -20.79 2.23
N TYR A 15 21.18 -21.46 2.68
CA TYR A 15 20.35 -22.26 1.77
C TYR A 15 18.92 -21.74 1.56
N LYS A 16 18.50 -20.60 2.14
CA LYS A 16 17.15 -20.00 1.94
C LYS A 16 16.03 -21.05 1.97
N ILE A 17 15.90 -21.77 3.09
CA ILE A 17 14.97 -22.91 3.27
C ILE A 17 13.60 -22.44 3.84
N HIS A 18 13.40 -21.13 4.02
CA HIS A 18 12.18 -20.59 4.62
C HIS A 18 10.92 -20.91 3.80
N LEU A 19 9.88 -21.38 4.49
CA LEU A 19 8.52 -21.30 4.00
C LEU A 19 8.07 -19.83 4.08
N GLN A 20 7.92 -19.14 2.93
CA GLN A 20 7.48 -17.75 2.91
C GLN A 20 6.09 -17.60 3.56
N GLY A 21 5.99 -16.71 4.56
CA GLY A 21 4.75 -16.39 5.29
C GLY A 21 3.64 -15.70 4.48
N GLU A 22 3.72 -15.67 3.14
CA GLU A 22 2.72 -15.01 2.28
C GLU A 22 1.74 -15.94 1.58
N THR A 23 1.78 -17.23 1.89
CA THR A 23 0.62 -18.07 1.63
C THR A 23 0.19 -18.67 2.94
N SER A 24 -0.98 -18.26 3.38
CA SER A 24 -1.79 -18.89 4.42
C SER A 24 -1.95 -20.37 4.04
N CYS A 25 -0.99 -21.20 4.47
CA CYS A 25 -0.95 -22.61 4.11
C CYS A 25 -1.64 -23.49 5.14
N LEU A 26 -1.92 -22.97 6.34
CA LEU A 26 -2.87 -23.58 7.27
C LEU A 26 -4.29 -23.44 6.71
N ARG A 27 -4.70 -24.39 5.87
CA ARG A 27 -6.12 -24.68 5.68
C ARG A 27 -6.47 -25.80 6.63
N TYR A 28 -7.31 -25.49 7.59
CA TYR A 28 -8.03 -26.51 8.35
C TYR A 28 -9.04 -27.14 7.38
N VAL A 29 -8.89 -28.43 7.11
CA VAL A 29 -9.92 -29.19 6.38
C VAL A 29 -10.70 -29.91 7.45
N ASN A 30 -11.94 -29.45 7.67
CA ASN A 30 -12.87 -30.23 8.46
C ASN A 30 -13.22 -31.46 7.63
N ASP A 31 -13.04 -32.62 8.24
CA ASP A 31 -13.59 -33.89 7.82
C ASP A 31 -12.85 -34.66 6.69
N GLN A 32 -11.93 -35.54 7.11
CA GLN A 32 -11.76 -36.85 6.47
C GLN A 32 -11.54 -37.90 7.57
N ARG A 33 -12.56 -38.74 7.80
CA ARG A 33 -12.62 -40.08 8.45
C ARG A 33 -11.84 -40.38 9.75
N SER A 34 -10.92 -39.55 10.25
CA SER A 34 -9.99 -39.93 11.34
C SER A 34 -9.46 -38.76 12.21
N GLY A 35 -10.13 -37.60 12.25
CA GLY A 35 -9.84 -36.52 13.23
C GLY A 35 -9.30 -35.20 12.68
N HIS A 36 -8.92 -34.28 13.57
CA HIS A 36 -8.48 -32.92 13.23
C HIS A 36 -7.05 -32.89 12.66
N CYS A 37 -6.86 -32.28 11.48
CA CYS A 37 -5.54 -32.13 10.85
C CYS A 37 -5.27 -30.71 10.31
N VAL A 38 -3.98 -30.37 10.23
CA VAL A 38 -3.42 -29.15 9.67
C VAL A 38 -2.80 -29.48 8.33
N VAL A 39 -3.18 -28.76 7.27
CA VAL A 39 -2.49 -28.84 6.00
C VAL A 39 -1.30 -27.87 6.00
N LEU A 40 -0.14 -28.35 5.57
CA LEU A 40 1.05 -27.55 5.27
C LEU A 40 1.31 -27.62 3.77
N LYS A 41 1.57 -26.48 3.13
CA LYS A 41 1.98 -26.46 1.73
C LYS A 41 3.48 -26.16 1.65
N ILE A 42 4.21 -27.08 1.04
CA ILE A 42 5.65 -26.99 0.89
C ILE A 42 5.96 -26.68 -0.57
N SER A 43 6.78 -25.66 -0.84
CA SER A 43 7.19 -25.35 -2.21
C SER A 43 8.08 -26.46 -2.78
N ARG A 44 7.91 -26.76 -4.07
CA ARG A 44 8.75 -27.76 -4.75
C ARG A 44 10.23 -27.39 -4.72
N LYS A 45 10.54 -26.09 -4.70
CA LYS A 45 11.91 -25.59 -4.53
C LYS A 45 12.53 -25.98 -3.19
N VAL A 46 11.76 -25.95 -2.10
CA VAL A 46 12.23 -26.34 -0.77
C VAL A 46 12.44 -27.86 -0.70
N LEU A 47 11.50 -28.65 -1.24
CA LEU A 47 11.61 -30.12 -1.28
C LEU A 47 12.86 -30.60 -2.04
N LEU A 48 13.20 -29.97 -3.16
CA LEU A 48 14.42 -30.30 -3.90
C LEU A 48 15.68 -29.97 -3.09
N LYS A 49 15.71 -28.82 -2.40
CA LYS A 49 16.82 -28.46 -1.51
C LYS A 49 16.97 -29.42 -0.35
N TRP A 50 15.86 -29.88 0.24
CA TRP A 50 15.91 -30.88 1.30
C TRP A 50 16.58 -32.17 0.85
N ARG A 51 16.30 -32.60 -0.39
CA ARG A 51 16.97 -33.75 -0.99
C ARG A 51 18.47 -33.51 -1.19
N ASP A 52 18.86 -32.35 -1.72
CA ASP A 52 20.27 -32.00 -1.91
C ASP A 52 21.01 -31.97 -0.56
N LEU A 53 20.39 -31.38 0.47
CA LEU A 53 20.93 -31.34 1.83
C LEU A 53 21.04 -32.73 2.46
N LYS A 54 20.09 -33.62 2.20
CA LYS A 54 20.13 -35.02 2.67
C LYS A 54 21.28 -35.81 2.04
N LEU A 55 21.67 -35.48 0.79
CA LEU A 55 22.84 -36.05 0.12
C LEU A 55 24.16 -35.51 0.69
N THR A 56 24.20 -34.23 1.06
CA THR A 56 25.40 -33.61 1.67
C THR A 56 25.55 -33.95 3.16
N MET A 57 24.45 -34.17 3.87
CA MET A 57 24.40 -34.42 5.31
C MET A 57 23.50 -35.62 5.61
N SER A 58 24.07 -36.82 5.55
CA SER A 58 23.34 -38.08 5.73
C SER A 58 22.64 -38.21 7.09
N GLY A 59 23.13 -37.53 8.12
CA GLY A 59 22.58 -37.57 9.49
C GLY A 59 21.34 -36.69 9.76
N ILE A 60 20.91 -35.83 8.84
CA ILE A 60 19.76 -34.93 9.06
C ILE A 60 18.45 -35.61 8.64
N SER A 61 17.44 -35.70 9.50
CA SER A 61 16.10 -36.20 9.13
C SER A 61 15.25 -35.15 8.38
N TYR A 62 14.26 -35.60 7.62
CA TYR A 62 13.30 -34.70 6.96
C TYR A 62 12.43 -33.94 7.96
N GLU A 63 12.14 -34.52 9.13
CA GLU A 63 11.53 -33.80 10.25
C GLU A 63 12.36 -32.61 10.72
N HIS A 64 13.68 -32.79 10.87
CA HIS A 64 14.58 -31.69 11.23
C HIS A 64 14.59 -30.61 10.15
N LEU A 65 14.58 -30.99 8.88
CA LEU A 65 14.49 -30.03 7.77
C LEU A 65 13.15 -29.29 7.79
N LEU A 66 12.04 -29.97 8.10
CA LEU A 66 10.74 -29.34 8.25
C LEU A 66 10.73 -28.36 9.42
N ALA A 67 11.21 -28.75 10.60
CA ALA A 67 11.30 -27.88 11.77
C ALA A 67 12.16 -26.63 11.50
N LEU A 68 13.28 -26.79 10.80
CA LEU A 68 14.15 -25.67 10.40
C LEU A 68 13.46 -24.75 9.37
N SER A 69 12.67 -25.30 8.47
CA SER A 69 11.94 -24.56 7.42
C SER A 69 10.66 -23.89 7.93
N ALA A 70 10.09 -24.45 9.01
CA ALA A 70 8.82 -24.04 9.63
C ALA A 70 9.01 -23.25 10.93
N PHE A 71 10.23 -22.81 11.25
CA PHE A 71 10.54 -22.09 12.49
C PHE A 71 9.66 -20.85 12.73
N ASP A 72 9.28 -20.14 11.67
CA ASP A 72 8.42 -18.94 11.75
C ASP A 72 6.92 -19.27 11.80
N LEU A 73 6.55 -20.56 11.74
CA LEU A 73 5.16 -20.99 11.83
C LEU A 73 4.80 -21.29 13.30
N PRO A 74 3.54 -21.03 13.72
CA PRO A 74 3.10 -21.26 15.10
C PRO A 74 2.85 -22.76 15.39
N ILE A 75 3.55 -23.67 14.72
CA ILE A 75 3.38 -25.13 14.83
C ILE A 75 4.67 -25.77 15.32
N CYS A 76 4.56 -26.65 16.31
CA CYS A 76 5.65 -27.49 16.78
C CYS A 76 5.23 -28.95 16.63
N ILE A 77 5.93 -29.68 15.77
CA ILE A 77 5.69 -31.10 15.50
C ILE A 77 6.48 -31.92 16.53
N LYS A 78 5.87 -32.99 17.05
CA LYS A 78 6.55 -33.95 17.93
C LYS A 78 7.69 -34.64 17.17
N GLN A 79 8.87 -34.73 17.78
CA GLN A 79 10.02 -35.41 17.18
C GLN A 79 9.83 -36.92 17.17
N GLY A 80 10.37 -37.60 16.15
CA GLY A 80 10.36 -39.07 16.05
C GLY A 80 9.06 -39.65 15.50
N ASN A 81 8.39 -38.93 14.61
CA ASN A 81 7.17 -39.39 13.96
C ASN A 81 7.46 -40.02 12.59
N GLU A 82 7.63 -41.34 12.57
CA GLU A 82 7.93 -42.12 11.37
C GLU A 82 7.01 -41.83 10.18
N ARG A 83 5.72 -41.55 10.42
CA ARG A 83 4.77 -41.19 9.37
C ARG A 83 5.14 -39.88 8.68
N ILE A 84 5.53 -38.87 9.47
CA ILE A 84 5.93 -37.56 8.96
C ILE A 84 7.24 -37.69 8.18
N GLU A 85 8.24 -38.36 8.74
CA GLU A 85 9.51 -38.61 8.07
C GLU A 85 9.31 -39.30 6.71
N GLU A 86 8.53 -40.39 6.68
CA GLU A 86 8.29 -41.17 5.47
C GLU A 86 7.52 -40.39 4.40
N ALA A 87 6.48 -39.66 4.82
CA ALA A 87 5.67 -38.87 3.91
C ALA A 87 6.47 -37.71 3.29
N LEU A 88 7.32 -37.04 4.07
CA LEU A 88 8.20 -35.98 3.56
C LEU A 88 9.27 -36.55 2.61
N ARG A 89 9.84 -37.72 2.95
CA ARG A 89 10.78 -38.45 2.09
C ARG A 89 10.16 -38.78 0.74
N THR A 90 8.97 -39.38 0.76
CA THR A 90 8.21 -39.73 -0.46
C THR A 90 7.91 -38.47 -1.28
N MET A 91 7.43 -37.40 -0.62
CA MET A 91 7.12 -36.14 -1.29
C MET A 91 8.34 -35.48 -1.94
N ALA A 92 9.51 -35.51 -1.29
CA ALA A 92 10.76 -35.00 -1.83
C ALA A 92 11.25 -35.85 -3.01
N SER A 93 11.14 -37.18 -2.91
CA SER A 93 11.51 -38.13 -3.95
C SER A 93 10.63 -37.96 -5.21
N GLU A 94 9.31 -37.93 -5.05
CA GLU A 94 8.38 -37.66 -6.16
C GLU A 94 8.68 -36.33 -6.84
N THR A 95 8.88 -35.28 -6.04
CA THR A 95 9.17 -33.94 -6.58
C THR A 95 10.46 -33.94 -7.39
N PHE A 96 11.47 -34.70 -6.95
CA PHE A 96 12.69 -34.88 -7.72
C PHE A 96 12.46 -35.63 -9.02
N GLN A 97 11.77 -36.77 -8.99
CA GLN A 97 11.49 -37.54 -10.21
C GLN A 97 10.72 -36.70 -11.23
N GLN A 98 9.71 -35.97 -10.78
CA GLN A 98 8.94 -35.06 -11.62
C GLN A 98 9.78 -33.88 -12.16
N SER A 99 10.90 -33.53 -11.51
CA SER A 99 11.77 -32.44 -11.96
C SER A 99 12.78 -32.88 -13.05
N ARG A 100 12.98 -34.19 -13.24
CA ARG A 100 13.94 -34.72 -14.22
C ARG A 100 13.51 -34.36 -15.64
N GLY A 101 14.47 -33.92 -16.46
CA GLY A 101 14.22 -33.55 -17.86
C GLY A 101 13.49 -32.21 -18.07
N ILE A 102 12.98 -31.56 -17.03
CA ILE A 102 12.31 -30.26 -17.16
C ILE A 102 13.35 -29.12 -17.24
N ARG A 103 13.30 -28.34 -18.32
CA ARG A 103 14.19 -27.19 -18.60
C ARG A 103 13.41 -25.90 -18.92
N GLY A 104 14.09 -24.77 -18.85
CA GLY A 104 13.57 -23.45 -19.24
C GLY A 104 12.31 -23.02 -18.48
N ASN A 105 11.35 -22.40 -19.18
CA ASN A 105 10.11 -21.87 -18.60
C ASN A 105 9.25 -22.93 -17.90
N LYS A 106 9.29 -24.19 -18.37
CA LYS A 106 8.58 -25.30 -17.71
C LYS A 106 9.16 -25.57 -16.31
N ARG A 107 10.48 -25.44 -16.13
CA ARG A 107 11.16 -25.61 -14.83
C ARG A 107 10.80 -24.46 -13.88
N MET A 108 10.76 -23.24 -14.39
CA MET A 108 10.36 -22.07 -13.59
C MET A 108 8.93 -22.21 -13.06
N LYS A 109 7.96 -22.58 -13.92
CA LYS A 109 6.58 -22.84 -13.50
C LYS A 109 6.48 -24.00 -12.50
N PHE A 110 7.23 -25.09 -12.73
CA PHE A 110 7.29 -26.22 -11.80
C PHE A 110 7.77 -25.81 -10.41
N LEU A 111 8.85 -25.02 -10.31
CA LEU A 111 9.44 -24.60 -9.04
C LEU A 111 8.55 -23.65 -8.22
N GLN A 112 7.62 -22.95 -8.87
CA GLN A 112 6.63 -22.06 -8.22
C GLN A 112 5.46 -22.84 -7.61
N ASN A 113 5.27 -24.11 -7.95
CA ASN A 113 4.18 -24.92 -7.41
C ASN A 113 4.48 -25.44 -5.99
N THR A 114 3.41 -25.79 -5.28
CA THR A 114 3.45 -26.35 -3.92
C THR A 114 2.85 -27.76 -3.88
N LYS A 115 3.25 -28.55 -2.88
CA LYS A 115 2.66 -29.84 -2.51
C LYS A 115 2.02 -29.72 -1.12
N SER A 116 0.84 -30.30 -0.93
CA SER A 116 0.14 -30.31 0.35
C SER A 116 0.58 -31.51 1.19
N PHE A 117 0.78 -31.29 2.48
CA PHE A 117 1.17 -32.25 3.49
C PHE A 117 0.19 -32.14 4.67
N TYR A 118 -0.24 -33.25 5.25
CA TYR A 118 -1.22 -33.26 6.34
C TYR A 118 -0.53 -33.65 7.64
N VAL A 119 -0.71 -32.84 8.69
CA VAL A 119 -0.22 -33.06 10.05
C VAL A 119 -1.42 -33.24 10.98
N PHE A 120 -1.52 -34.35 11.66
CA PHE A 120 -2.60 -34.60 12.61
C PHE A 120 -2.35 -33.86 13.93
N THR A 121 -3.44 -33.50 14.62
CA THR A 121 -3.38 -32.83 15.92
C THR A 121 -2.65 -33.64 16.99
N SER A 122 -2.71 -34.98 16.92
CA SER A 122 -1.96 -35.89 17.81
C SER A 122 -0.43 -35.78 17.64
N GLU A 123 0.03 -35.25 16.52
CA GLU A 123 1.44 -35.14 16.14
C GLU A 123 2.04 -33.77 16.50
N LEU A 124 1.25 -32.89 17.13
CA LEU A 124 1.65 -31.55 17.55
C LEU A 124 1.99 -31.53 19.05
N LEU A 125 3.01 -30.75 19.42
CA LEU A 125 3.42 -30.58 20.82
C LEU A 125 2.41 -29.77 21.65
N ASN A 126 1.81 -28.72 21.09
CA ASN A 126 0.86 -27.83 21.77
C ASN A 126 -0.46 -27.64 21.00
N PRO A 127 -1.28 -28.70 20.84
CA PRO A 127 -2.51 -28.64 20.05
C PRO A 127 -3.53 -27.65 20.63
N SER A 128 -3.60 -27.50 21.96
CA SER A 128 -4.56 -26.62 22.63
C SER A 128 -4.32 -25.13 22.35
N SER A 129 -3.05 -24.68 22.35
CA SER A 129 -2.69 -23.28 22.08
C SER A 129 -2.95 -22.91 20.62
N LEU A 130 -2.69 -23.83 19.69
CA LEU A 130 -3.03 -23.68 18.28
C LEU A 130 -4.54 -23.61 18.07
N LYS A 131 -5.29 -24.51 18.71
CA LYS A 131 -6.75 -24.53 18.67
C LYS A 131 -7.34 -23.21 19.18
N TYR A 132 -6.83 -22.68 20.30
CA TYR A 132 -7.22 -21.36 20.83
C TYR A 132 -6.94 -20.21 19.85
N LEU A 133 -5.73 -20.15 19.26
CA LEU A 133 -5.38 -19.09 18.30
C LEU A 133 -6.23 -19.15 17.02
N LEU A 134 -6.56 -20.37 16.58
CA LEU A 134 -7.43 -20.60 15.43
C LEU A 134 -8.87 -20.21 15.73
N GLU A 135 -9.43 -20.68 16.85
CA GLU A 135 -10.76 -20.29 17.31
C GLU A 135 -10.88 -18.77 17.48
N LYS A 136 -9.85 -18.12 18.01
CA LYS A 136 -9.79 -16.66 18.09
C LYS A 136 -9.84 -16.00 16.72
N SER A 137 -9.03 -16.46 15.76
CA SER A 137 -9.01 -15.91 14.39
C SER A 137 -10.34 -16.14 13.66
N GLU A 138 -10.94 -17.30 13.83
CA GLU A 138 -12.20 -17.67 13.21
C GLU A 138 -13.38 -16.91 13.83
N LYS A 139 -13.35 -16.69 15.15
CA LYS A 139 -14.27 -15.79 15.87
C LYS A 139 -14.11 -14.34 15.42
N GLU A 140 -12.90 -13.84 15.24
CA GLU A 140 -12.65 -12.50 14.69
C GLU A 140 -13.20 -12.36 13.27
N LYS A 141 -12.96 -13.35 12.40
CA LYS A 141 -13.49 -13.39 11.03
C LYS A 141 -15.02 -13.43 11.01
N ASN A 142 -15.65 -14.23 11.87
CA ASN A 142 -17.11 -14.30 11.98
C ASN A 142 -17.69 -13.01 12.56
N ASN A 143 -17.04 -12.41 13.56
CA ASN A 143 -17.39 -11.10 14.07
C ASN A 143 -17.34 -10.03 12.97
N LEU A 144 -16.28 -10.00 12.15
CA LEU A 144 -16.17 -9.07 11.02
C LEU A 144 -17.28 -9.27 9.98
N LYS A 145 -17.68 -10.51 9.70
CA LYS A 145 -18.83 -10.80 8.83
C LYS A 145 -20.13 -10.30 9.42
N MET A 146 -20.39 -10.62 10.69
CA MET A 146 -21.59 -10.15 11.40
C MET A 146 -21.63 -8.62 11.51
N MET A 147 -20.48 -7.96 11.63
CA MET A 147 -20.37 -6.50 11.63
C MET A 147 -20.67 -5.91 10.25
N ALA A 148 -20.30 -6.59 9.15
CA ALA A 148 -20.60 -6.14 7.78
C ALA A 148 -22.11 -6.23 7.43
N ASP A 149 -22.86 -7.09 8.12
CA ASP A 149 -24.30 -7.26 7.95
C ASP A 149 -25.13 -6.30 8.86
N LYS A 150 -24.49 -5.63 9.81
CA LYS A 150 -25.13 -4.65 10.72
C LYS A 150 -24.95 -3.23 10.18
N SER A 151 -26.05 -2.60 9.77
CA SER A 151 -26.06 -1.22 9.25
C SER A 151 -25.92 -0.11 10.31
N SER A 152 -25.97 -0.46 11.60
CA SER A 152 -26.19 0.51 12.70
C SER A 152 -24.99 0.79 13.61
N GLY A 153 -23.77 0.43 13.20
CA GLY A 153 -22.55 0.91 13.85
C GLY A 153 -21.67 1.64 12.84
N ASN A 154 -20.94 2.66 13.27
CA ASN A 154 -19.90 3.34 12.48
C ASN A 154 -18.73 2.40 12.15
N TYR A 155 -19.00 1.28 11.49
CA TYR A 155 -18.02 0.33 10.99
C TYR A 155 -17.52 0.80 9.62
N GLY A 156 -16.26 0.48 9.28
CA GLY A 156 -15.64 0.89 8.02
C GLY A 156 -16.28 0.31 6.75
N CYS A 157 -17.25 -0.59 6.87
CA CYS A 157 -18.12 -1.07 5.80
C CYS A 157 -19.57 -1.01 6.28
N ILE A 158 -20.33 -0.07 5.71
CA ILE A 158 -21.75 0.18 6.04
C ILE A 158 -22.65 -0.91 5.43
N ARG A 159 -22.21 -1.52 4.32
CA ARG A 159 -22.94 -2.57 3.60
C ARG A 159 -21.95 -3.60 3.06
N LYS A 160 -22.45 -4.81 2.85
CA LYS A 160 -21.73 -5.85 2.12
C LYS A 160 -21.35 -5.35 0.72
N PRO A 161 -20.09 -5.53 0.29
CA PRO A 161 -19.66 -5.10 -1.04
C PRO A 161 -20.40 -5.89 -2.11
N LEU A 162 -20.82 -5.21 -3.19
CA LEU A 162 -21.48 -5.82 -4.34
C LEU A 162 -20.55 -6.81 -5.06
N LEU A 163 -19.25 -6.51 -5.08
CA LEU A 163 -18.22 -7.31 -5.72
C LEU A 163 -17.27 -7.87 -4.67
N ASN A 164 -17.06 -9.19 -4.71
CA ASN A 164 -16.07 -9.86 -3.87
C ASN A 164 -14.75 -9.98 -4.65
N ILE A 165 -13.89 -8.96 -4.54
CA ILE A 165 -12.60 -8.93 -5.23
C ILE A 165 -11.55 -9.66 -4.38
N PRO A 166 -10.89 -10.73 -4.89
CA PRO A 166 -9.80 -11.39 -4.16
C PRO A 166 -8.68 -10.42 -3.84
N ILE A 167 -8.12 -10.49 -2.63
CA ILE A 167 -7.03 -9.59 -2.20
C ILE A 167 -5.80 -9.65 -3.13
N ALA A 168 -5.57 -10.81 -3.76
CA ALA A 168 -4.51 -11.02 -4.75
C ALA A 168 -4.67 -10.12 -6.00
N ASN A 169 -5.87 -9.61 -6.26
CA ASN A 169 -6.18 -8.71 -7.38
C ASN A 169 -6.24 -7.24 -6.95
N VAL A 170 -6.14 -6.96 -5.65
CA VAL A 170 -6.12 -5.60 -5.13
C VAL A 170 -4.68 -5.09 -5.23
N ARG A 171 -4.51 -3.84 -5.66
CA ARG A 171 -3.22 -3.15 -5.65
C ARG A 171 -3.37 -1.83 -4.92
N ILE A 172 -2.31 -1.45 -4.23
CA ILE A 172 -2.26 -0.19 -3.49
C ILE A 172 -1.88 0.92 -4.45
N ASP A 173 -2.68 1.99 -4.46
CA ASP A 173 -2.31 3.23 -5.13
C ASP A 173 -1.26 3.99 -4.32
N LYS A 174 -0.04 4.02 -4.85
CA LYS A 174 1.08 4.74 -4.24
C LYS A 174 0.80 6.23 -4.03
N LEU A 175 0.20 6.90 -5.02
CA LEU A 175 0.02 8.35 -4.99
C LEU A 175 -0.98 8.70 -3.88
N HIS A 176 -2.15 8.08 -3.91
CA HIS A 176 -3.18 8.33 -2.92
C HIS A 176 -2.76 7.92 -1.51
N LEU A 177 -2.00 6.83 -1.36
CA LEU A 177 -1.44 6.44 -0.06
C LEU A 177 -0.54 7.57 0.50
N LEU A 178 0.34 8.12 -0.32
CA LEU A 178 1.21 9.24 0.06
C LEU A 178 0.38 10.47 0.46
N LEU A 179 -0.56 10.88 -0.38
CA LEU A 179 -1.39 12.07 -0.13
C LEU A 179 -2.09 11.97 1.23
N ARG A 180 -2.74 10.84 1.49
CA ARG A 180 -3.55 10.61 2.70
C ARG A 180 -2.74 10.50 3.97
N ILE A 181 -1.54 9.91 3.89
CA ILE A 181 -0.64 9.85 5.04
C ILE A 181 -0.06 11.23 5.34
N THR A 182 0.32 11.96 4.30
CA THR A 182 0.85 13.33 4.46
C THR A 182 -0.23 14.25 5.03
N ASP A 183 -1.50 14.08 4.65
CA ASP A 183 -2.63 14.82 5.24
C ASP A 183 -2.71 14.64 6.77
N VAL A 184 -2.49 13.41 7.27
CA VAL A 184 -2.49 13.13 8.71
C VAL A 184 -1.31 13.83 9.37
N LEU A 185 -0.13 13.68 8.79
CA LEU A 185 1.11 14.28 9.28
C LEU A 185 1.02 15.81 9.38
N GLU A 186 0.56 16.46 8.31
CA GLU A 186 0.30 17.91 8.28
C GLU A 186 -0.72 18.34 9.34
N ARG A 187 -1.82 17.59 9.48
CA ARG A 187 -2.85 17.90 10.48
C ARG A 187 -2.29 17.85 11.88
N ASN A 188 -1.39 16.91 12.16
CA ASN A 188 -0.82 16.75 13.48
C ASN A 188 0.14 17.90 13.83
N VAL A 189 0.92 18.41 12.88
CA VAL A 189 1.77 19.60 13.09
C VAL A 189 0.90 20.83 13.36
N ILE A 190 -0.16 21.02 12.57
CA ILE A 190 -1.08 22.16 12.75
C ILE A 190 -1.80 22.08 14.09
N ASN A 191 -2.35 20.91 14.45
CA ASN A 191 -3.03 20.71 15.73
C ASN A 191 -2.07 20.88 16.91
N TYR A 192 -0.82 20.47 16.77
CA TYR A 192 0.21 20.71 17.79
C TYR A 192 0.39 22.22 18.03
N ALA A 193 0.59 23.00 16.95
CA ALA A 193 0.76 24.45 17.05
C ALA A 193 -0.48 25.15 17.62
N ILE A 194 -1.68 24.77 17.17
CA ILE A 194 -2.94 25.29 17.70
C ILE A 194 -3.09 24.97 19.20
N GLY A 195 -2.79 23.73 19.62
CA GLY A 195 -2.85 23.34 21.02
C GLY A 195 -1.91 24.17 21.89
N LYS A 196 -0.72 24.48 21.36
CA LYS A 196 0.29 25.35 21.98
C LYS A 196 -0.19 26.80 22.12
N ASP A 197 -0.70 27.38 21.03
CA ASP A 197 -1.30 28.72 21.04
C ASP A 197 -2.47 28.80 22.02
N LEU A 198 -3.33 27.77 22.07
CA LEU A 198 -4.45 27.72 23.02
C LEU A 198 -3.96 27.75 24.47
N GLN A 199 -2.96 26.91 24.82
CA GLN A 199 -2.40 26.87 26.18
C GLN A 199 -1.80 28.21 26.61
N GLU A 200 -1.04 28.86 25.73
CA GLU A 200 -0.40 30.15 26.03
C GLU A 200 -1.41 31.31 26.09
N ASN A 201 -2.55 31.17 25.42
CA ASN A 201 -3.63 32.15 25.42
C ASN A 201 -4.69 31.94 26.52
N LEU A 202 -4.65 30.83 27.29
CA LEU A 202 -5.65 30.54 28.34
C LEU A 202 -5.84 31.69 29.33
N ASN A 203 -4.73 32.31 29.74
CA ASN A 203 -4.72 33.39 30.73
C ASN A 203 -4.69 34.80 30.10
N ARG A 204 -4.84 34.90 28.77
CA ARG A 204 -4.77 36.18 28.05
C ARG A 204 -6.17 36.66 27.67
N ALA A 205 -6.39 37.96 27.83
CA ALA A 205 -7.58 38.64 27.34
C ALA A 205 -7.75 38.43 25.82
N PRO A 206 -8.98 38.31 25.29
CA PRO A 206 -9.21 38.03 23.87
C PRO A 206 -8.47 38.96 22.89
N SER A 207 -8.33 40.25 23.23
CA SER A 207 -7.62 41.26 22.45
C SER A 207 -6.11 41.09 22.41
N SER A 208 -5.53 40.36 23.37
CA SER A 208 -4.08 40.13 23.50
C SER A 208 -3.66 38.71 23.09
N ARG A 209 -4.59 37.89 22.59
CA ARG A 209 -4.30 36.54 22.13
C ARG A 209 -3.52 36.58 20.83
N LYS A 210 -2.52 35.72 20.70
CA LYS A 210 -1.69 35.60 19.50
C LYS A 210 -1.60 34.16 19.04
N ASN A 211 -1.47 33.95 17.73
CA ASN A 211 -1.32 32.63 17.11
C ASN A 211 0.10 32.49 16.53
N GLU A 212 1.12 32.73 17.37
CA GLU A 212 2.52 32.76 16.94
C GLU A 212 2.99 31.37 16.48
N HIS A 213 2.59 30.30 17.17
CA HIS A 213 3.01 28.94 16.80
C HIS A 213 2.37 28.49 15.49
N LEU A 214 1.08 28.77 15.28
CA LEU A 214 0.41 28.47 14.01
C LEU A 214 1.02 29.27 12.85
N GLN A 215 1.33 30.55 13.07
CA GLN A 215 1.96 31.38 12.04
C GLN A 215 3.36 30.86 11.67
N ASN A 216 4.16 30.46 12.67
CA ASN A 216 5.47 29.85 12.43
C ASN A 216 5.38 28.56 11.59
N VAL A 217 4.34 27.74 11.79
CA VAL A 217 4.10 26.56 10.95
C VAL A 217 3.76 26.97 9.51
N ILE A 218 2.89 27.97 9.33
CA ILE A 218 2.52 28.47 8.00
C ILE A 218 3.75 29.00 7.26
N ASP A 219 4.56 29.82 7.94
CA ASP A 219 5.76 30.42 7.37
C ASP A 219 6.81 29.36 7.03
N ALA A 220 7.00 28.36 7.91
CA ALA A 220 7.91 27.24 7.63
C ALA A 220 7.49 26.42 6.40
N VAL A 221 6.20 26.18 6.21
CA VAL A 221 5.69 25.49 5.01
C VAL A 221 5.85 26.37 3.77
N ASN A 222 5.54 27.66 3.86
CA ASN A 222 5.71 28.61 2.77
C ASN A 222 7.19 28.73 2.34
N ASN A 223 8.11 28.76 3.30
CA ASN A 223 9.55 28.78 3.07
C ASN A 223 10.09 27.50 2.39
N CYS A 224 9.31 26.42 2.37
CA CYS A 224 9.65 25.23 1.57
C CYS A 224 9.40 25.44 0.06
N GLY A 225 8.73 26.52 -0.33
CA GLY A 225 8.34 26.85 -1.71
C GLY A 225 6.96 26.33 -2.09
N VAL A 226 6.02 26.31 -1.15
CA VAL A 226 4.62 25.88 -1.35
C VAL A 226 3.69 26.99 -0.89
N SER A 227 2.63 27.30 -1.62
CA SER A 227 1.63 28.26 -1.13
C SER A 227 0.68 27.58 -0.14
N PHE A 228 0.73 28.00 1.13
CA PHE A 228 0.01 27.34 2.20
C PHE A 228 -0.62 28.35 3.16
N SER A 229 -1.89 28.14 3.49
CA SER A 229 -2.63 28.90 4.49
C SER A 229 -3.56 28.00 5.30
N VAL A 230 -3.90 28.45 6.50
CA VAL A 230 -4.80 27.76 7.43
C VAL A 230 -5.84 28.78 7.91
N TRP A 231 -7.11 28.40 7.92
CA TRP A 231 -8.21 29.26 8.35
C TRP A 231 -9.24 28.49 9.16
N GLN A 232 -9.97 29.17 10.03
CA GLN A 232 -11.01 28.56 10.84
C GLN A 232 -12.33 28.51 10.04
N LYS A 233 -13.01 27.37 10.05
CA LYS A 233 -14.36 27.25 9.48
C LYS A 233 -15.35 28.03 10.31
N LYS A 234 -16.26 28.70 9.64
CA LYS A 234 -17.45 29.28 10.27
C LYS A 234 -18.48 28.17 10.51
N ASP A 235 -19.17 28.25 11.62
CA ASP A 235 -20.34 27.41 11.90
C ASP A 235 -21.56 27.89 11.07
N LYS A 236 -22.69 27.20 11.20
CA LYS A 236 -23.94 27.55 10.50
C LYS A 236 -24.48 28.94 10.87
N ASN A 237 -24.05 29.47 12.01
CA ASN A 237 -24.48 30.75 12.56
C ASN A 237 -23.46 31.87 12.29
N GLY A 238 -22.41 31.59 11.51
CA GLY A 238 -21.33 32.53 11.18
C GLY A 238 -20.26 32.70 12.26
N GLY A 239 -20.37 31.99 13.39
CA GLY A 239 -19.41 31.96 14.49
C GLY A 239 -18.22 31.01 14.25
N ASN A 240 -17.26 31.00 15.16
CA ASN A 240 -16.05 30.19 15.05
C ASN A 240 -16.35 28.73 15.42
N SER A 241 -16.26 27.82 14.45
CA SER A 241 -16.61 26.40 14.67
C SER A 241 -15.61 25.60 15.52
N GLY A 242 -14.44 26.16 15.84
CA GLY A 242 -13.33 25.41 16.44
C GLY A 242 -12.62 24.46 15.47
N VAL A 243 -13.12 24.33 14.23
CA VAL A 243 -12.54 23.46 13.19
C VAL A 243 -11.71 24.29 12.23
N TYR A 244 -10.49 23.83 11.94
CA TYR A 244 -9.58 24.50 11.01
C TYR A 244 -9.54 23.76 9.67
N ASP A 245 -9.54 24.53 8.59
CA ASP A 245 -9.25 24.07 7.23
C ASP A 245 -7.94 24.68 6.71
N ARG A 246 -7.44 24.16 5.60
CA ARG A 246 -6.14 24.56 5.06
C ARG A 246 -6.05 24.36 3.55
N THR A 247 -5.05 24.98 2.94
CA THR A 247 -4.75 24.77 1.53
C THR A 247 -4.48 23.30 1.24
N SER A 248 -5.22 22.73 0.28
CA SER A 248 -5.04 21.36 -0.15
C SER A 248 -3.83 21.26 -1.07
N MET A 249 -2.70 20.81 -0.52
CA MET A 249 -1.48 20.61 -1.30
C MET A 249 -1.62 19.47 -2.33
N VAL A 250 -1.10 19.68 -3.54
CA VAL A 250 -1.04 18.66 -4.59
C VAL A 250 0.18 17.75 -4.43
N GLY A 251 0.23 16.66 -5.20
CA GLY A 251 1.25 15.62 -5.04
C GLY A 251 2.70 16.09 -5.15
N ASN A 252 3.01 17.12 -5.93
CA ASN A 252 4.37 17.67 -5.98
C ASN A 252 4.68 18.58 -4.78
N GLU A 253 3.73 19.42 -4.37
CA GLU A 253 3.88 20.28 -3.19
C GLU A 253 4.10 19.44 -1.92
N LYS A 254 3.33 18.36 -1.74
CA LYS A 254 3.50 17.43 -0.63
C LYS A 254 4.88 16.76 -0.62
N LYS A 255 5.44 16.42 -1.78
CA LYS A 255 6.82 15.88 -1.85
C LYS A 255 7.83 16.93 -1.42
N THR A 256 7.70 18.16 -1.93
CA THR A 256 8.58 19.28 -1.56
C THR A 256 8.53 19.54 -0.07
N ALA A 257 7.33 19.62 0.50
CA ALA A 257 7.11 19.79 1.94
C ALA A 257 7.71 18.62 2.74
N LEU A 258 7.46 17.37 2.36
CA LEU A 258 8.02 16.20 3.06
C LEU A 258 9.56 16.19 3.13
N HIS A 259 10.23 16.63 2.05
CA HIS A 259 11.69 16.67 2.00
C HIS A 259 12.28 17.83 2.80
N LYS A 260 11.68 19.02 2.73
CA LYS A 260 12.25 20.25 3.29
C LYS A 260 11.75 20.59 4.69
N LEU A 261 10.52 20.22 5.03
CA LEU A 261 9.91 20.63 6.30
C LEU A 261 10.59 19.97 7.51
N LEU A 262 11.17 18.78 7.34
CA LEU A 262 11.93 18.08 8.39
C LEU A 262 13.06 18.93 8.99
N SER A 263 13.72 19.78 8.20
CA SER A 263 14.79 20.65 8.72
C SER A 263 14.25 21.87 9.48
N GLN A 264 12.97 22.20 9.31
CA GLN A 264 12.29 23.30 10.01
C GLN A 264 11.64 22.84 11.33
N PHE A 265 11.58 21.53 11.60
CA PHE A 265 10.95 20.97 12.81
C PHE A 265 11.50 21.52 14.13
N PRO A 266 12.81 21.75 14.32
CA PRO A 266 13.32 22.34 15.55
C PRO A 266 12.77 23.74 15.86
N GLN A 267 12.35 24.49 14.83
CA GLN A 267 11.82 25.85 14.98
C GLN A 267 10.31 25.85 15.26
N ILE A 268 9.57 24.88 14.74
CA ILE A 268 8.10 24.81 14.85
C ILE A 268 7.61 23.80 15.91
N ILE A 269 8.45 22.85 16.31
CA ILE A 269 8.15 21.82 17.32
C ILE A 269 9.11 21.99 18.50
N GLY A 270 8.54 22.11 19.70
CA GLY A 270 9.32 22.20 20.93
C GLY A 270 10.23 20.99 21.15
N ALA A 271 11.36 21.23 21.82
CA ALA A 271 12.37 20.22 22.15
C ALA A 271 11.85 18.86 22.65
N PRO A 272 10.86 18.75 23.57
CA PRO A 272 10.43 17.45 24.08
C PRO A 272 9.78 16.53 23.05
N HIS A 273 9.19 17.08 21.98
CA HIS A 273 8.45 16.29 20.98
C HIS A 273 9.15 16.23 19.61
N CYS A 274 10.09 17.15 19.33
CA CYS A 274 10.72 17.31 18.02
C CYS A 274 11.37 16.01 17.50
N GLU A 275 12.17 15.33 18.33
CA GLU A 275 12.85 14.09 17.91
C GLU A 275 11.85 12.98 17.55
N THR A 276 10.76 12.87 18.31
CA THR A 276 9.69 11.90 18.07
C THR A 276 8.95 12.20 16.78
N PHE A 277 8.63 13.47 16.49
CA PHE A 277 8.05 13.88 15.21
C PHE A 277 8.97 13.55 14.02
N ILE A 278 10.27 13.82 14.13
CA ILE A 278 11.24 13.46 13.07
C ILE A 278 11.26 11.94 12.84
N LYS A 279 11.26 11.14 13.92
CA LYS A 279 11.22 9.66 13.82
C LYS A 279 9.92 9.16 13.19
N ILE A 280 8.78 9.77 13.51
CA ILE A 280 7.46 9.46 12.95
C ILE A 280 7.48 9.69 11.43
N TRP A 281 8.06 10.79 10.95
CA TRP A 281 8.17 11.09 9.52
C TRP A 281 9.15 10.17 8.76
N LYS A 282 10.09 9.50 9.45
CA LYS A 282 11.13 8.63 8.86
C LYS A 282 10.80 7.12 8.83
N ALA A 283 9.62 6.70 9.28
CA ALA A 283 8.95 5.43 8.95
C ALA A 283 9.46 4.05 9.48
N LYS A 284 10.42 3.92 10.41
CA LYS A 284 10.82 2.57 10.89
C LYS A 284 9.86 1.89 11.89
N ASN A 285 9.22 2.65 12.78
CA ASN A 285 8.29 2.15 13.81
C ASN A 285 7.12 3.12 14.01
N TRP A 286 6.58 3.60 12.89
CA TRP A 286 5.72 4.78 12.86
C TRP A 286 4.50 4.70 13.78
N LEU A 287 3.72 3.62 13.74
CA LEU A 287 2.48 3.53 14.52
C LEU A 287 2.70 3.45 16.03
N LYS A 288 3.77 2.78 16.48
CA LYS A 288 4.09 2.70 17.91
C LYS A 288 4.46 4.09 18.45
N LEU A 289 5.27 4.83 17.70
CA LEU A 289 5.66 6.21 18.03
C LEU A 289 4.49 7.20 17.90
N PHE A 290 3.63 6.99 16.90
CA PHE A 290 2.41 7.78 16.72
C PHE A 290 1.51 7.63 17.96
N LEU A 291 1.26 6.40 18.39
CA LEU A 291 0.39 6.13 19.54
C LEU A 291 1.02 6.54 20.89
N SER A 292 2.35 6.56 21.02
CA SER A 292 2.99 7.02 22.26
C SER A 292 2.79 8.51 22.54
N LEU A 293 2.43 9.31 21.52
CA LEU A 293 2.05 10.71 21.70
C LEU A 293 0.56 10.88 22.03
N GLY A 294 -0.24 9.80 21.94
CA GLY A 294 -1.66 9.81 22.26
C GLY A 294 -1.88 10.16 23.74
N GLY A 295 -2.76 11.11 24.02
CA GLY A 295 -3.04 11.61 25.38
C GLY A 295 -2.11 12.75 25.83
N HIS A 296 -0.95 12.92 25.19
CA HIS A 296 -0.03 14.03 25.44
C HIS A 296 -0.15 15.14 24.38
N VAL A 297 -0.39 14.75 23.12
CA VAL A 297 -0.48 15.66 21.98
C VAL A 297 -1.76 15.40 21.21
N MET A 298 -2.51 16.46 20.95
CA MET A 298 -3.75 16.40 20.15
C MET A 298 -3.46 15.88 18.73
N GLY A 299 -4.27 14.93 18.26
CA GLY A 299 -4.18 14.38 16.90
C GLY A 299 -3.40 13.07 16.78
N PHE A 300 -2.88 12.54 17.89
CA PHE A 300 -2.17 11.25 17.95
C PHE A 300 -2.98 10.14 18.63
N GLU A 301 -4.28 10.36 18.84
CA GLU A 301 -5.15 9.39 19.49
C GLU A 301 -5.39 8.15 18.61
N LYS A 302 -5.75 7.03 19.23
CA LYS A 302 -6.08 5.77 18.51
C LYS A 302 -7.17 5.97 17.45
N ALA A 303 -8.13 6.88 17.72
CA ALA A 303 -9.19 7.24 16.78
C ALA A 303 -8.69 7.93 15.50
N ARG A 304 -7.45 8.44 15.49
CA ARG A 304 -6.82 9.10 14.33
C ARG A 304 -6.08 8.15 13.40
N VAL A 305 -5.98 6.87 13.75
CA VAL A 305 -5.37 5.86 12.89
C VAL A 305 -6.27 5.63 11.67
N THR A 306 -5.78 6.02 10.49
CA THR A 306 -6.56 5.88 9.24
C THR A 306 -6.33 4.54 8.56
N PRO A 307 -7.25 4.07 7.68
CA PRO A 307 -7.05 2.87 6.88
C PRO A 307 -5.75 2.92 6.05
N TYR A 308 -5.35 4.11 5.58
CA TYR A 308 -4.09 4.29 4.84
C TYR A 308 -2.85 4.03 5.70
N MET A 309 -2.90 4.32 7.00
CA MET A 309 -1.80 3.99 7.92
C MET A 309 -1.66 2.49 8.10
N HIS A 310 -2.79 1.79 8.23
CA HIS A 310 -2.83 0.34 8.30
C HIS A 310 -2.28 -0.29 7.01
N ILE A 311 -2.71 0.21 5.84
CA ILE A 311 -2.23 -0.23 4.54
C ILE A 311 -0.72 -0.05 4.41
N LEU A 312 -0.18 1.11 4.80
CA LEU A 312 1.26 1.36 4.74
C LEU A 312 2.08 0.37 5.58
N LEU A 313 1.60 0.00 6.76
CA LEU A 313 2.41 -0.79 7.70
C LEU A 313 2.27 -2.30 7.48
N TYR A 314 1.05 -2.76 7.21
CA TYR A 314 0.76 -4.19 7.15
C TYR A 314 0.72 -4.72 5.71
N HIS A 315 0.29 -3.90 4.74
CA HIS A 315 0.07 -4.37 3.37
C HIS A 315 1.19 -3.98 2.42
N VAL A 316 1.78 -2.79 2.51
CA VAL A 316 2.89 -2.39 1.64
C VAL A 316 4.09 -3.36 1.71
N PRO A 317 4.57 -3.82 2.88
CA PRO A 317 5.65 -4.80 2.94
C PRO A 317 5.27 -6.14 2.28
N MET A 318 4.00 -6.52 2.35
CA MET A 318 3.49 -7.72 1.70
C MET A 318 3.53 -7.58 0.17
N PHE A 319 3.04 -6.47 -0.36
CA PHE A 319 3.08 -6.22 -1.81
C PHE A 319 4.51 -6.07 -2.34
N LEU A 320 5.46 -5.51 -1.57
CA LEU A 320 6.87 -5.42 -1.98
C LEU A 320 7.58 -6.78 -2.04
N LYS A 321 7.09 -7.81 -1.34
CA LYS A 321 7.61 -9.18 -1.45
C LYS A 321 7.08 -9.89 -2.70
N GLN A 322 5.85 -9.58 -3.11
CA GLN A 322 5.19 -10.18 -4.28
C GLN A 322 5.57 -9.49 -5.59
N ASP A 323 5.63 -8.16 -5.60
CA ASP A 323 5.85 -7.33 -6.77
C ASP A 323 7.24 -6.68 -6.74
N LYS A 324 7.86 -6.47 -7.92
CA LYS A 324 9.17 -5.80 -8.03
C LYS A 324 9.14 -4.35 -7.52
N SER A 325 8.00 -3.67 -7.65
CA SER A 325 7.81 -2.28 -7.20
C SER A 325 6.33 -1.91 -7.18
N ILE A 326 5.92 -1.11 -6.19
CA ILE A 326 4.56 -0.53 -6.14
C ILE A 326 4.43 0.66 -7.11
N LYS A 327 5.55 1.20 -7.63
CA LYS A 327 5.54 2.40 -8.50
C LYS A 327 4.71 2.21 -9.77
N ILE A 328 4.63 0.98 -10.28
CA ILE A 328 3.85 0.66 -11.49
C ILE A 328 2.32 0.71 -11.25
N PHE A 329 1.88 0.66 -9.99
CA PHE A 329 0.47 0.64 -9.58
C PHE A 329 0.00 2.03 -9.08
N THR A 330 0.28 3.08 -9.84
CA THR A 330 -0.14 4.45 -9.51
C THR A 330 -1.43 4.84 -10.23
N GLY A 331 -2.37 5.48 -9.54
CA GLY A 331 -3.60 6.01 -10.13
C GLY A 331 -3.41 7.28 -10.96
N GLN A 332 -2.18 7.83 -11.01
CA GLN A 332 -1.88 9.10 -11.67
C GLN A 332 -2.28 9.15 -13.16
N GLY A 333 -2.20 8.02 -13.86
CA GLY A 333 -2.62 7.95 -15.27
C GLY A 333 -4.11 8.20 -15.44
N ILE A 334 -4.92 7.65 -14.53
CA ILE A 334 -6.38 7.78 -14.54
C ILE A 334 -6.79 9.23 -14.23
N GLU A 335 -6.12 9.88 -13.26
CA GLU A 335 -6.37 11.29 -12.94
C GLU A 335 -6.15 12.21 -14.14
N LYS A 336 -5.03 12.02 -14.86
CA LYS A 336 -4.75 12.79 -16.09
C LYS A 336 -5.79 12.56 -17.18
N ILE A 337 -6.24 11.32 -17.35
CA ILE A 337 -7.32 11.00 -18.30
C ILE A 337 -8.59 11.73 -17.90
N ASN A 338 -8.94 11.75 -16.61
CA ASN A 338 -10.12 12.48 -16.13
C ASN A 338 -10.04 13.98 -16.42
N ASP A 339 -8.87 14.60 -16.28
CA ASP A 339 -8.67 16.01 -16.62
C ASP A 339 -8.84 16.27 -18.13
N VAL A 340 -8.32 15.37 -18.98
CA VAL A 340 -8.51 15.45 -20.43
C VAL A 340 -9.98 15.28 -20.80
N VAL A 341 -10.66 14.29 -20.22
CA VAL A 341 -12.10 14.06 -20.45
C VAL A 341 -12.91 15.27 -20.03
N ARG A 342 -12.62 15.86 -18.86
CA ARG A 342 -13.26 17.10 -18.40
C ARG A 342 -13.04 18.25 -19.39
N SER A 343 -11.83 18.42 -19.89
CA SER A 343 -11.50 19.44 -20.91
C SER A 343 -12.29 19.21 -22.20
N VAL A 344 -12.36 17.97 -22.69
CA VAL A 344 -13.15 17.62 -23.88
C VAL A 344 -14.63 17.94 -23.65
N TYR A 345 -15.18 17.55 -22.51
CA TYR A 345 -16.57 17.78 -22.15
C TYR A 345 -16.96 19.27 -22.17
N HIS A 346 -16.10 20.14 -21.65
CA HIS A 346 -16.40 21.57 -21.57
C HIS A 346 -16.11 22.35 -22.86
N ILE A 347 -15.08 21.96 -23.63
CA ILE A 347 -14.55 22.78 -24.72
C ILE A 347 -14.90 22.23 -26.11
N LYS A 348 -15.01 20.91 -26.26
CA LYS A 348 -15.03 20.24 -27.57
C LYS A 348 -16.27 19.39 -27.81
N SER A 349 -17.03 19.12 -26.77
CA SER A 349 -18.20 18.24 -26.80
C SER A 349 -19.45 19.05 -27.09
N ASN A 350 -20.28 18.57 -28.02
CA ASN A 350 -21.62 19.10 -28.26
C ASN A 350 -22.65 18.52 -27.27
N ARG A 351 -22.23 17.55 -26.43
CA ARG A 351 -22.98 16.95 -25.31
C ARG A 351 -24.19 16.12 -25.76
N HIS A 352 -24.24 15.68 -27.01
CA HIS A 352 -25.25 14.74 -27.48
C HIS A 352 -24.91 13.31 -27.03
N ASP A 353 -23.64 12.92 -27.13
CA ASP A 353 -23.12 11.68 -26.55
C ASP A 353 -21.71 11.94 -26.00
N ALA A 354 -21.67 12.61 -24.85
CA ALA A 354 -20.44 13.07 -24.23
C ALA A 354 -19.44 11.92 -23.95
N CYS A 355 -19.95 10.72 -23.65
CA CYS A 355 -19.12 9.54 -23.40
C CYS A 355 -18.40 9.10 -24.68
N LYS A 356 -19.15 8.94 -25.78
CA LYS A 356 -18.57 8.58 -27.08
C LYS A 356 -17.62 9.66 -27.58
N GLU A 357 -18.00 10.93 -27.46
CA GLU A 357 -17.19 12.08 -27.87
C GLU A 357 -15.85 12.13 -27.09
N ALA A 358 -15.88 11.88 -25.79
CA ALA A 358 -14.69 11.80 -24.95
C ALA A 358 -13.78 10.63 -25.35
N VAL A 359 -14.33 9.42 -25.54
CA VAL A 359 -13.56 8.25 -25.96
C VAL A 359 -12.91 8.47 -27.33
N GLN A 360 -13.65 9.02 -28.30
CA GLN A 360 -13.12 9.35 -29.62
C GLN A 360 -12.04 10.44 -29.57
N ALA A 361 -12.19 11.44 -28.70
CA ALA A 361 -11.17 12.46 -28.50
C ALA A 361 -9.89 11.88 -27.88
N LEU A 362 -10.01 11.02 -26.88
CA LEU A 362 -8.87 10.30 -26.29
C LEU A 362 -8.16 9.45 -27.34
N LYS A 363 -8.91 8.69 -28.15
CA LYS A 363 -8.31 7.86 -29.20
C LYS A 363 -7.59 8.68 -30.27
N ARG A 364 -8.12 9.86 -30.62
CA ARG A 364 -7.44 10.80 -31.50
C ARG A 364 -6.14 11.33 -30.88
N ILE A 365 -6.13 11.67 -29.59
CA ILE A 365 -4.90 12.12 -28.91
C ILE A 365 -3.85 11.01 -28.90
N ASP A 366 -4.24 9.79 -28.59
CA ASP A 366 -3.40 8.59 -28.60
C ASP A 366 -2.76 8.35 -29.98
N ASN A 367 -3.57 8.36 -31.04
CA ASN A 367 -3.08 8.20 -32.42
C ASN A 367 -2.15 9.34 -32.88
N LEU A 368 -2.23 10.51 -32.24
CA LEU A 368 -1.46 11.70 -32.58
C LEU A 368 -0.29 11.97 -31.63
N GLN A 369 -0.02 11.06 -30.67
CA GLN A 369 1.01 11.29 -29.64
C GLN A 369 2.41 11.48 -30.24
N ASP A 370 2.68 10.83 -31.37
CA ASP A 370 3.98 10.82 -32.06
C ASP A 370 4.13 11.96 -33.08
N PHE A 371 3.12 12.83 -33.21
CA PHE A 371 3.09 13.92 -34.17
C PHE A 371 3.28 15.27 -33.48
N GLU A 372 4.27 16.04 -33.92
CA GLU A 372 4.50 17.39 -33.44
C GLU A 372 3.49 18.37 -34.07
N ARG A 373 2.81 19.16 -33.23
CA ARG A 373 1.87 20.17 -33.72
C ARG A 373 2.63 21.39 -34.21
N LYS A 374 2.54 21.70 -35.50
CA LYS A 374 2.97 23.00 -36.03
C LYS A 374 1.85 24.04 -35.84
N PRO A 375 2.14 25.24 -35.31
CA PRO A 375 1.20 26.35 -35.36
C PRO A 375 0.87 26.64 -36.83
N CYS A 376 -0.42 26.77 -37.16
CA CYS A 376 -0.80 27.14 -38.52
C CYS A 376 -0.37 28.59 -38.76
N ALA A 377 0.29 28.86 -39.90
CA ALA A 377 0.52 30.22 -40.34
C ALA A 377 -0.83 30.87 -40.62
N TYR A 378 -1.21 31.85 -39.79
CA TYR A 378 -2.44 32.62 -39.98
C TYR A 378 -2.11 33.85 -40.82
N ASN A 379 -2.54 33.82 -42.09
CA ASN A 379 -2.56 35.02 -42.91
C ASN A 379 -3.92 35.69 -42.74
N LYS A 380 -3.96 36.76 -41.94
CA LYS A 380 -5.14 37.61 -41.83
C LYS A 380 -5.38 38.24 -43.21
N LYS A 381 -6.49 37.89 -43.87
CA LYS A 381 -6.98 38.65 -45.03
C LYS A 381 -7.97 39.68 -44.49
N ASP A 382 -7.73 40.95 -44.75
CA ASP A 382 -8.57 42.06 -44.27
C ASP A 382 -9.92 42.17 -44.98
N ASP A 383 -10.13 41.40 -46.05
CA ASP A 383 -11.28 41.50 -46.97
C ASP A 383 -12.50 40.65 -46.56
N TYR A 384 -12.71 40.45 -45.24
CA TYR A 384 -13.80 39.61 -44.75
C TYR A 384 -15.20 40.14 -45.13
N TRP A 385 -15.33 41.44 -45.37
CA TRP A 385 -16.61 42.10 -45.68
C TRP A 385 -16.84 42.39 -47.17
N SER A 386 -15.87 42.10 -48.03
CA SER A 386 -15.87 42.59 -49.42
C SER A 386 -16.42 41.58 -50.43
N ASN A 387 -16.60 40.33 -50.03
CA ASN A 387 -17.12 39.28 -50.90
C ASN A 387 -18.41 38.70 -50.31
N GLU A 388 -19.52 38.79 -51.05
CA GLU A 388 -20.85 38.27 -50.69
C GLU A 388 -20.93 36.72 -50.60
N GLU A 389 -19.81 36.01 -50.61
CA GLU A 389 -19.74 34.55 -50.45
C GLU A 389 -19.52 34.15 -48.99
N GLY A 390 -20.39 34.66 -48.11
CA GLY A 390 -20.40 34.36 -46.69
C GLY A 390 -21.05 33.02 -46.33
N LYS A 391 -20.81 31.92 -47.05
CA LYS A 391 -21.40 30.60 -46.70
C LYS A 391 -20.55 29.38 -47.11
N GLU A 392 -19.31 29.28 -46.65
CA GLU A 392 -18.67 27.96 -46.48
C GLU A 392 -17.96 27.87 -45.13
N GLY A 393 -18.50 27.01 -44.26
CA GLY A 393 -17.98 26.78 -42.91
C GLY A 393 -16.57 26.20 -42.95
N LYS A 394 -15.57 27.01 -42.57
CA LYS A 394 -14.20 26.54 -42.41
C LYS A 394 -14.06 25.71 -41.13
N GLY A 395 -14.22 24.40 -41.28
CA GLY A 395 -13.67 23.43 -40.33
C GLY A 395 -12.14 23.59 -40.27
N ARG A 396 -11.59 23.67 -39.05
CA ARG A 396 -10.13 23.70 -38.82
C ARG A 396 -9.53 22.36 -39.27
N ALA A 397 -8.90 22.32 -40.44
CA ALA A 397 -8.07 21.20 -40.86
C ALA A 397 -6.62 21.41 -40.38
N TYR A 398 -6.06 20.41 -39.70
CA TYR A 398 -4.68 20.41 -39.24
C TYR A 398 -3.85 19.54 -40.18
N VAL A 399 -2.67 20.02 -40.62
CA VAL A 399 -1.70 19.22 -41.38
C VAL A 399 -0.77 18.53 -40.37
N LEU A 400 -0.71 17.20 -40.42
CA LEU A 400 0.19 16.38 -39.61
C LEU A 400 1.42 16.05 -40.43
N THR A 401 2.61 16.32 -39.88
CA THR A 401 3.88 15.88 -40.47
C THR A 401 4.52 14.85 -39.54
N GLN A 402 4.93 13.69 -40.05
CA GLN A 402 5.60 12.65 -39.26
C GLN A 402 6.90 13.21 -38.65
N GLY A 403 7.02 13.16 -37.32
CA GLY A 403 8.24 13.48 -36.60
C GLY A 403 9.26 12.35 -36.75
N LYS A 404 10.53 12.70 -37.04
CA LYS A 404 11.65 11.75 -37.03
C LYS A 404 11.76 11.07 -35.66
N THR A 405 11.80 9.74 -35.66
CA THR A 405 12.17 8.89 -34.52
C THR A 405 13.39 9.43 -33.80
N ARG A 406 13.23 9.84 -32.52
CA ARG A 406 14.36 9.98 -31.60
C ARG A 406 14.65 8.62 -30.97
N PHE A 407 15.62 7.92 -31.55
CA PHE A 407 16.41 6.95 -30.80
C PHE A 407 17.41 7.74 -29.93
N ASN A 408 17.22 7.68 -28.61
CA ASN A 408 18.23 7.48 -27.56
C ASN A 408 17.62 7.74 -26.18
#